data_AF-A0A8T6CBS6-F1
#
_entry.id   AF-A0A8T6CBS6-F1
#
_cell.length_a   1.000
_cell.length_b   1.000
_cell.length_c   1.000
_cell.angle_alpha   90.00
_cell.angle_beta   90.00
_cell.angle_gamma   90.00
#
_symmetry.space_group_name_H-M   'P 1'
#
loop_
_entity.id
_entity.type
_entity.pdbx_description
1 polymer ?
#
loop_
_entity_poly.entity_id
_entity_poly.type
_entity_poly.pdbx_seq_one_letter_code
_entity_poly.pdbx_strand_id
1 'polypeptide(L)'
;MNAEVVLPRLGVWGRIALLVDTGSDSTIIHWRDRLRIRTPKGQLLASDTVFQDGTEASGIAGSRVEYGSENAVLYFDTEEGSQVLVPVRVDIELAPATQEVPSLLGRDVLSEARMDFNMPADDLVLDWAVA
;
A
#
# COMPACT_ATOMS: atom_id res chain seq x y z
N MET A 1 10.20 2.31 0.85
CA MET A 1 9.62 3.63 1.20
C MET A 1 8.66 3.45 2.37
N ASN A 2 8.51 4.43 3.27
CA ASN A 2 7.49 4.35 4.33
C ASN A 2 6.33 5.29 4.00
N ALA A 3 5.09 4.83 4.21
CA ALA A 3 3.88 5.63 4.06
C ALA A 3 3.03 5.52 5.32
N GLU A 4 2.40 6.62 5.73
CA GLU A 4 1.25 6.54 6.62
C GLU A 4 0.01 6.24 5.79
N VAL A 5 -0.77 5.25 6.22
CA VAL A 5 -1.96 4.77 5.53
C VAL A 5 -3.15 5.05 6.41
N VAL A 6 -4.18 5.68 5.84
CA VAL A 6 -5.48 5.87 6.49
C VAL A 6 -6.53 5.15 5.65
N LEU A 7 -7.33 4.30 6.30
CA LEU A 7 -8.49 3.61 5.70
C LEU A 7 -9.77 4.17 6.34
N PRO A 8 -10.36 5.25 5.79
CA PRO A 8 -11.35 6.05 6.50
C PRO A 8 -12.62 5.28 6.85
N ARG A 9 -13.12 4.45 5.93
CA ARG A 9 -14.33 3.64 6.14
C ARG A 9 -14.16 2.61 7.26
N LEU A 10 -12.96 2.11 7.42
CA LEU A 10 -12.60 1.12 8.44
C LEU A 10 -12.19 1.79 9.76
N GLY A 11 -11.97 3.10 9.77
CA GLY A 11 -11.55 3.85 10.95
C GLY A 11 -10.19 3.41 11.49
N VAL A 12 -9.28 3.00 10.60
CA VAL A 12 -7.93 2.53 10.97
C VAL A 12 -6.85 3.32 10.24
N TRP A 13 -5.67 3.39 10.87
CA TRP A 13 -4.50 4.06 10.33
C TRP A 13 -3.21 3.39 10.81
N GLY A 14 -2.10 3.61 10.12
CA GLY A 14 -0.80 3.12 10.56
C GLY A 14 0.31 3.42 9.56
N ARG A 15 1.56 3.18 9.98
CA ARG A 15 2.74 3.37 9.12
C ARG A 15 3.24 2.03 8.61
N ILE A 16 3.38 1.89 7.30
CA ILE A 16 3.85 0.66 6.65
C ILE A 16 5.01 0.95 5.69
N ALA A 17 5.82 -0.06 5.43
CA ALA A 17 6.85 0.00 4.40
C ALA A 17 6.28 -0.55 3.09
N LEU A 18 6.45 0.20 2.01
CA LEU A 18 6.04 -0.17 0.66
C LEU A 18 7.28 -0.39 -0.22
N LEU A 19 7.27 -1.48 -0.98
CA LEU A 19 8.17 -1.73 -2.08
C LEU A 19 7.62 -1.05 -3.34
N VAL A 20 8.44 -0.27 -4.03
CA VAL A 20 8.06 0.32 -5.31
C VAL A 20 8.00 -0.78 -6.37
N ASP A 21 6.83 -0.97 -6.98
CA ASP A 21 6.61 -2.02 -7.98
C ASP A 21 5.93 -1.45 -9.23
N THR A 22 6.74 -1.14 -10.24
CA THR A 22 6.25 -0.69 -11.54
C THR A 22 5.52 -1.79 -12.32
N GLY A 23 5.70 -3.06 -11.95
CA GLY A 23 5.00 -4.20 -12.54
C GLY A 23 3.57 -4.37 -12.03
N SER A 24 3.25 -3.83 -10.85
CA SER A 24 1.90 -3.87 -10.28
C SER A 24 1.04 -2.70 -10.75
N ASP A 25 -0.16 -3.00 -11.21
CA ASP A 25 -1.14 -1.99 -11.62
C ASP A 25 -1.72 -1.25 -10.40
N SER A 26 -1.96 -1.99 -9.32
CA SER A 26 -2.57 -1.50 -8.07
C SER A 26 -1.57 -1.51 -6.91
N THR A 27 -1.80 -0.63 -5.94
CA THR A 27 -1.13 -0.63 -4.64
C THR A 27 -1.76 -1.67 -3.72
N ILE A 28 -0.92 -2.53 -3.13
CA ILE A 28 -1.36 -3.72 -2.38
C ILE A 28 -0.81 -3.66 -0.94
N ILE A 29 -1.70 -3.80 0.04
CA ILE A 29 -1.36 -3.97 1.46
C ILE A 29 -1.42 -5.45 1.79
N HIS A 30 -0.25 -6.04 2.02
CA HIS A 30 -0.13 -7.45 2.34
C HIS A 30 -0.42 -7.76 3.82
N TRP A 31 -0.75 -9.02 4.10
CA TRP A 31 -1.30 -9.48 5.37
C TRP A 31 -0.44 -9.06 6.58
N ARG A 32 0.88 -9.13 6.44
CA ARG A 32 1.81 -8.77 7.51
C ARG A 32 1.75 -7.28 7.87
N ASP A 33 1.69 -6.40 6.88
CA ASP A 33 1.66 -4.96 7.11
C ASP A 33 0.28 -4.46 7.53
N ARG A 34 -0.79 -5.17 7.15
CA ARG A 34 -2.13 -4.95 7.72
C ARG A 34 -2.12 -5.00 9.25
N LEU A 35 -1.26 -5.83 9.88
CA LEU A 35 -1.13 -5.91 11.34
C LEU A 35 -0.50 -4.66 11.97
N ARG A 36 0.03 -3.74 11.16
CA ARG A 36 0.56 -2.44 11.59
C ARG A 36 -0.50 -1.32 11.52
N ILE A 37 -1.64 -1.59 10.90
CA ILE A 37 -2.76 -0.66 10.76
C ILE A 37 -3.76 -0.92 11.90
N ARG A 38 -4.10 0.12 12.65
CA ARG A 38 -4.85 0.02 13.91
C ARG A 38 -5.94 1.08 14.02
N THR A 39 -6.98 0.78 14.78
CA THR A 39 -7.95 1.80 15.22
C THR A 39 -7.26 2.80 16.16
N PRO A 40 -7.83 4.00 16.40
CA PRO A 40 -7.34 4.93 17.42
C PRO A 40 -7.23 4.31 18.83
N LYS A 41 -7.96 3.23 19.10
CA LYS A 41 -7.91 2.48 20.37
C LYS A 41 -6.86 1.36 20.36
N GLY A 42 -6.04 1.27 19.32
CA GLY A 42 -4.96 0.28 19.16
C GLY A 42 -5.43 -1.11 18.69
N GLN A 43 -6.71 -1.28 18.36
CA GLN A 43 -7.24 -2.56 17.90
C GLN A 43 -6.78 -2.84 16.47
N LEU A 44 -6.40 -4.09 16.19
CA LEU A 44 -6.03 -4.52 14.85
C LEU A 44 -7.25 -4.52 13.92
N LEU A 45 -6.99 -4.37 12.62
CA LEU A 45 -8.03 -4.60 11.61
C LEU A 45 -8.49 -6.07 11.67
N ALA A 46 -9.70 -6.30 12.18
CA ALA A 46 -10.22 -7.63 12.49
C ALA A 46 -10.25 -8.53 11.24
N SER A 47 -9.83 -9.79 11.35
CA SER A 47 -9.72 -10.73 10.22
C SER A 47 -11.05 -10.95 9.47
N ASP A 48 -12.17 -10.72 10.14
CA ASP A 48 -13.54 -10.80 9.62
C ASP A 48 -14.07 -9.47 9.05
N THR A 49 -13.21 -8.48 8.85
CA THR A 49 -13.58 -7.23 8.17
C THR A 49 -14.17 -7.55 6.80
N VAL A 50 -15.41 -7.12 6.58
CA VAL A 50 -16.12 -7.30 5.30
C VAL A 50 -15.75 -6.16 4.36
N PHE A 51 -15.12 -6.51 3.25
CA PHE A 51 -14.87 -5.61 2.14
C PHE A 51 -16.03 -5.68 1.15
N GLN A 52 -16.44 -4.54 0.60
CA GLN A 52 -17.57 -4.50 -0.34
C GLN A 52 -17.23 -5.15 -1.68
N ASP A 53 -15.99 -4.97 -2.12
CA ASP A 53 -15.46 -5.51 -3.35
C ASP A 53 -14.32 -6.49 -2.99
N GLY A 54 -14.53 -7.77 -3.29
CA GLY A 54 -13.50 -8.80 -3.17
C GLY A 54 -13.00 -9.20 -4.54
N THR A 55 -11.68 -9.32 -4.69
CA THR A 55 -11.04 -9.84 -5.89
C THR A 55 -10.13 -11.00 -5.51
N GLU A 56 -9.93 -11.92 -6.45
CA GLU A 56 -8.99 -13.01 -6.30
C GLU A 56 -7.89 -12.81 -7.33
N ALA A 57 -6.64 -12.87 -6.88
CA ALA A 57 -5.50 -12.85 -7.78
C ALA A 57 -4.79 -14.21 -7.75
N SER A 58 -4.22 -14.59 -8.89
CA SER A 58 -3.25 -15.67 -8.96
C SER A 58 -1.89 -15.10 -8.55
N GLY A 59 -1.43 -15.48 -7.36
CA GLY A 59 -0.09 -15.18 -6.88
C GLY A 59 0.99 -16.03 -7.57
N ILE A 60 2.22 -15.89 -7.07
CA ILE A 60 3.38 -16.65 -7.55
C ILE A 60 3.10 -18.16 -7.43
N ALA A 61 3.44 -18.91 -8.47
CA ALA A 61 3.22 -20.37 -8.55
C ALA A 61 1.74 -20.81 -8.48
N GLY A 62 0.78 -19.91 -8.79
CA GLY A 62 -0.64 -20.24 -8.85
C GLY A 62 -1.33 -20.30 -7.49
N SER A 63 -0.71 -19.78 -6.43
CA SER A 63 -1.37 -19.62 -5.14
C SER A 63 -2.55 -18.65 -5.28
N ARG A 64 -3.74 -19.06 -4.87
CA ARG A 64 -4.90 -18.16 -4.81
C ARG A 64 -4.73 -17.23 -3.61
N VAL A 65 -4.73 -15.92 -3.86
CA VAL A 65 -4.72 -14.91 -2.82
C VAL A 65 -5.99 -14.08 -2.94
N GLU A 66 -6.68 -13.92 -1.82
CA GLU A 66 -7.93 -13.16 -1.74
C GLU A 66 -7.62 -11.74 -1.25
N TYR A 67 -8.14 -10.76 -1.97
CA TYR A 67 -8.00 -9.35 -1.65
C TYR A 67 -9.38 -8.71 -1.49
N GLY A 68 -9.47 -7.75 -0.57
CA GLY A 68 -10.58 -6.81 -0.49
C GLY A 68 -10.10 -5.43 -0.89
N SER A 69 -10.87 -4.69 -1.67
CA SER A 69 -10.50 -3.31 -2.01
C SER A 69 -11.05 -2.32 -0.99
N GLU A 70 -10.29 -1.26 -0.72
CA GLU A 70 -10.71 -0.18 0.17
C GLU A 70 -10.16 1.18 -0.31
N ASN A 71 -10.89 2.26 -0.04
CA ASN A 71 -10.38 3.60 -0.29
C ASN A 71 -9.39 3.98 0.82
N ALA A 72 -8.20 4.41 0.42
CA ALA A 72 -7.13 4.83 1.31
C ALA A 72 -6.70 6.26 1.01
N VAL A 73 -6.05 6.86 2.00
CA VAL A 73 -5.21 8.04 1.81
C VAL A 73 -3.80 7.66 2.27
N LEU A 74 -2.84 7.78 1.37
CA LEU A 74 -1.43 7.57 1.66
C LEU A 74 -0.76 8.92 1.92
N TYR A 75 0.03 9.00 2.99
CA TYR A 75 0.85 10.17 3.30
C TYR A 75 2.32 9.79 3.14
N PHE A 76 3.02 10.54 2.30
CA PHE A 76 4.45 10.41 2.08
C PHE A 76 5.17 11.65 2.62
N ASP A 77 6.18 11.42 3.44
CA ASP A 77 7.09 12.48 3.88
C ASP A 77 8.01 12.86 2.71
N THR A 78 8.15 14.15 2.42
CA THR A 78 9.11 14.66 1.42
C THR A 78 10.44 15.02 2.08
N GLU A 79 11.50 15.16 1.29
CA GLU A 79 12.82 15.61 1.78
C GLU A 79 12.77 17.01 2.41
N GLU A 80 11.82 17.84 1.96
CA GLU A 80 11.59 19.20 2.47
C GLU A 80 10.79 19.22 3.79
N GLY A 81 10.36 18.04 4.28
CA GLY A 81 9.55 17.91 5.50
C GLY A 81 8.08 18.25 5.31
N SER A 82 7.62 18.46 4.08
CA SER A 82 6.20 18.53 3.74
C SER A 82 5.62 17.12 3.60
N GLN A 83 4.28 17.00 3.62
CA GLN A 83 3.59 15.74 3.39
C GLN A 83 2.77 15.81 2.11
N VAL A 84 2.86 14.76 1.30
CA VAL A 84 2.02 14.58 0.12
C VAL A 84 0.95 13.54 0.42
N LEU A 85 -0.29 13.90 0.07
CA LEU A 85 -1.45 13.06 0.28
C LEU A 85 -1.89 12.49 -1.06
N VAL A 86 -1.95 11.17 -1.16
CA VAL A 86 -2.43 10.47 -2.37
C VAL A 86 -3.69 9.68 -2.02
N PRO A 87 -4.89 10.14 -2.42
CA PRO A 87 -6.10 9.34 -2.39
C PRO A 87 -5.97 8.19 -3.40
N VAL A 88 -6.15 6.96 -2.96
CA VAL A 88 -6.02 5.77 -3.82
C VAL A 88 -6.97 4.66 -3.37
N ARG A 89 -7.33 3.77 -4.29
CA ARG A 89 -8.02 2.51 -3.96
C ARG A 89 -6.97 1.41 -3.83
N VAL A 90 -6.78 0.89 -2.63
CA VAL A 90 -5.80 -0.18 -2.35
C VAL A 90 -6.48 -1.53 -2.29
N ASP A 91 -5.73 -2.57 -2.69
CA ASP A 91 -6.11 -3.96 -2.46
C ASP A 91 -5.47 -4.45 -1.15
N ILE A 92 -6.26 -5.06 -0.27
CA ILE A 92 -5.85 -5.51 1.06
C ILE A 92 -5.99 -7.02 1.14
N GLU A 93 -4.89 -7.70 1.42
CA GLU A 93 -4.88 -9.15 1.54
C GLU A 93 -5.74 -9.62 2.73
N LEU A 94 -6.64 -10.58 2.46
CA LEU A 94 -7.67 -11.05 3.39
C LEU A 94 -7.25 -12.23 4.25
N ALA A 95 -6.21 -12.96 3.84
CA ALA A 95 -5.67 -14.10 4.55
C ALA A 95 -4.17 -14.21 4.25
N PRO A 96 -3.35 -14.73 5.17
CA PRO A 96 -1.92 -14.85 4.93
C PRO A 96 -1.65 -15.80 3.76
N ALA A 97 -0.91 -15.33 2.76
CA ALA A 97 -0.27 -16.19 1.78
C ALA A 97 0.76 -17.13 2.45
N THR A 98 1.09 -18.22 1.75
CA THR A 98 2.13 -19.18 2.17
C THR A 98 3.53 -18.56 2.22
N GLN A 99 3.72 -17.43 1.55
CA GLN A 99 4.97 -16.68 1.51
C GLN A 99 4.73 -15.26 1.98
N GLU A 100 5.57 -14.78 2.90
CA GLU A 100 5.57 -13.37 3.28
C GLU A 100 6.20 -12.54 2.17
N VAL A 101 5.43 -11.58 1.66
CA VAL A 101 5.85 -10.60 0.66
C VAL A 101 5.63 -9.18 1.20
N PRO A 102 6.45 -8.20 0.81
CA PRO A 102 6.28 -6.81 1.23
C PRO A 102 5.06 -6.20 0.56
N SER A 103 4.37 -5.28 1.24
CA SER A 103 3.34 -4.42 0.62
C SER A 103 3.92 -3.65 -0.57
N LEU A 104 3.10 -3.44 -1.60
CA LEU A 104 3.53 -2.93 -2.90
C LEU A 104 2.92 -1.56 -3.16
N LEU A 105 3.73 -0.63 -3.68
CA LEU A 105 3.31 0.64 -4.24
C LEU A 105 3.25 0.49 -5.76
N GLY A 106 2.03 0.43 -6.28
CA GLY A 106 1.75 0.16 -7.70
C GLY A 106 1.65 1.42 -8.56
N ARG A 107 1.39 1.22 -9.85
CA ARG A 107 1.33 2.32 -10.83
C ARG A 107 0.20 3.32 -10.59
N ASP A 108 -0.88 2.89 -9.93
CA ASP A 108 -1.98 3.75 -9.48
C ASP A 108 -1.56 4.92 -8.57
N VAL A 109 -0.50 4.74 -7.79
CA VAL A 109 0.09 5.81 -6.96
C VAL A 109 1.33 6.38 -7.62
N LEU A 110 2.17 5.54 -8.23
CA LEU A 110 3.41 6.00 -8.84
C LEU A 110 3.19 6.97 -10.00
N SER A 111 2.02 6.94 -10.67
CA SER A 111 1.67 7.91 -11.71
C SER A 111 1.50 9.33 -11.20
N GLU A 112 1.29 9.51 -9.89
CA GLU A 112 1.16 10.81 -9.22
C GLU A 112 2.52 11.40 -8.82
N ALA A 113 3.61 10.62 -8.96
CA ALA A 113 4.98 11.06 -8.71
C ALA A 113 5.78 11.13 -9.99
N ARG A 114 6.75 12.04 -10.02
CA ARG A 114 7.88 11.93 -10.94
C ARG A 114 8.86 10.90 -10.39
N MET A 115 9.18 9.89 -11.19
CA MET A 115 10.18 8.88 -10.86
C MET A 115 11.49 9.17 -11.60
N ASP A 116 12.57 9.43 -10.86
CA ASP A 116 13.91 9.56 -11.43
C ASP A 116 14.76 8.36 -10.99
N PHE A 117 15.17 7.53 -11.96
CA PHE A 117 15.99 6.34 -11.73
C PHE A 117 17.46 6.64 -12.05
N ASN A 118 18.31 6.72 -11.01
CA ASN A 118 19.72 7.06 -11.16
C ASN A 118 20.59 5.79 -11.23
N MET A 119 20.67 5.21 -12.43
CA MET A 119 21.42 3.97 -12.73
C MET A 119 22.87 3.91 -12.19
N PRO A 120 23.70 4.98 -12.24
CA PRO A 120 25.06 4.90 -11.67
C PRO A 120 25.12 4.87 -10.15
N ALA A 121 24.05 5.27 -9.45
CA ALA A 121 23.96 5.26 -7.98
C ALA A 121 23.10 4.11 -7.42
N ASP A 122 22.34 3.40 -8.28
CA ASP A 122 21.33 2.42 -7.89
C ASP A 122 20.26 3.00 -6.93
N ASP A 123 20.03 4.31 -7.04
CA ASP A 123 19.09 5.07 -6.24
C ASP A 123 17.81 5.37 -7.04
N LEU A 124 16.66 5.15 -6.39
CA LEU A 124 15.35 5.56 -6.88
C LEU A 124 14.86 6.76 -6.07
N VAL A 125 14.62 7.87 -6.76
CA VAL A 125 14.03 9.08 -6.18
C VAL A 125 12.60 9.23 -6.69
N LEU A 126 11.67 9.39 -5.76
CA LEU A 126 10.27 9.73 -6.05
C LEU A 126 10.06 11.20 -5.67
N ASP A 127 9.91 12.04 -6.68
CA ASP A 127 9.64 13.47 -6.53
C ASP A 127 8.14 13.72 -6.73
N TRP A 128 7.49 14.18 -5.68
CA TRP A 128 6.06 14.46 -5.67
C TRP A 128 5.74 15.90 -6.09
N ALA A 129 6.70 16.63 -6.67
CA ALA A 129 6.54 17.99 -7.17
C ALA A 129 5.57 18.07 -8.36
N VAL A 130 4.29 18.17 -8.01
CA VAL A 130 3.17 18.80 -8.73
C VAL A 130 2.79 18.18 -10.08
N ALA A 131 1.83 17.26 -10.04
CA ALA A 131 0.81 17.15 -11.09
C ALA A 131 -0.23 18.27 -10.93
#